data_AF-A0AAJ1IIF8-F1
#
_entry.id   AF-A0AAJ1IIF8-F1
#
_cell.length_a   1.000
_cell.length_b   1.000
_cell.length_c   1.000
_cell.angle_alpha   90.00
_cell.angle_beta   90.00
_cell.angle_gamma   90.00
#
_symmetry.space_group_name_H-M   'P 1'
#
loop_
_entity.id
_entity.type
_entity.pdbx_description
1 polymer ?
#
loop_
_entity_poly.entity_id
_entity_poly.type
_entity_poly.pdbx_seq_one_letter_code
_entity_poly.pdbx_strand_id
1 'polypeptide(L)'
;MYILLRKRLDRLTEPGRITESLAGDLDIILSEINQATERNILVIEDKIKELEDIISIAEKRITLLKKIDVAETEKKQAKQLKTPVAPIENMSTGEQLNLDIPEKSEEDSPAELTYNHLNKLNTMSGMVTPLKVPEKNDTDSKDMKEQIISLYRNGIDPTIIAANVGINRGEVELIISLYTQVSGGQDSYDRE
;
A
#
# COMPACT_ATOMS: atom_id res chain seq x y z
N MET A 1 -22.76 40.10 -52.80
CA MET A 1 -23.07 39.29 -51.60
C MET A 1 -21.91 38.37 -51.19
N TYR A 2 -21.34 37.59 -52.11
CA TYR A 2 -20.23 36.65 -51.84
C TYR A 2 -18.97 37.28 -51.21
N ILE A 3 -18.59 38.49 -51.63
CA ILE A 3 -17.41 39.20 -51.11
C ILE A 3 -17.58 39.61 -49.63
N LEU A 4 -18.79 40.02 -49.23
CA LEU A 4 -19.09 40.35 -47.83
C LEU A 4 -19.08 39.11 -46.94
N LEU A 5 -19.55 37.98 -47.46
CA LEU A 5 -19.55 36.71 -46.76
C LEU A 5 -18.12 36.19 -46.57
N ARG A 6 -17.28 36.22 -47.61
CA ARG A 6 -15.87 35.82 -47.55
C ARG A 6 -15.07 36.70 -46.59
N LYS A 7 -15.25 38.01 -46.63
CA LYS A 7 -14.57 38.95 -45.73
C LYS A 7 -15.02 38.80 -44.27
N ARG A 8 -16.25 38.34 -44.01
CA ARG A 8 -16.69 37.94 -42.67
C ARG A 8 -16.12 36.60 -42.25
N LEU A 9 -16.02 35.63 -43.16
CA LEU A 9 -15.45 34.32 -42.88
C LEU A 9 -13.94 34.41 -42.57
N ASP A 10 -13.18 35.19 -43.36
CA ASP A 10 -11.75 35.41 -43.12
C ASP A 10 -11.49 36.14 -41.79
N ARG A 11 -12.43 36.97 -41.32
CA ARG A 11 -12.39 37.59 -39.98
C ARG A 11 -12.74 36.64 -38.84
N LEU A 12 -13.54 35.61 -39.09
CA LEU A 12 -13.93 34.59 -38.11
C LEU A 12 -12.91 33.44 -38.05
N THR A 13 -12.18 33.23 -39.14
CA THR A 13 -11.15 32.21 -39.31
C THR A 13 -9.77 32.88 -39.37
N GLU A 14 -9.46 33.77 -38.43
CA GLU A 14 -8.09 34.25 -38.25
C GLU A 14 -7.32 33.18 -37.45
N PRO A 15 -6.49 32.33 -38.10
CA PRO A 15 -5.81 31.22 -37.43
C PRO A 15 -4.91 31.71 -36.28
N GLY A 16 -4.42 32.96 -36.34
CA GLY A 16 -3.60 33.56 -35.29
C GLY A 16 -4.29 33.62 -33.93
N ARG A 17 -5.61 33.88 -33.87
CA ARG A 17 -6.33 33.94 -32.60
C ARG A 17 -6.50 32.56 -31.96
N ILE A 18 -6.64 31.52 -32.79
CA ILE A 18 -6.75 30.14 -32.31
C ILE A 18 -5.41 29.68 -31.76
N THR A 19 -4.30 29.97 -32.45
CA THR A 19 -2.96 29.60 -31.97
C THR A 19 -2.54 30.36 -30.72
N GLU A 20 -2.94 31.63 -30.60
CA GLU A 20 -2.67 32.44 -29.41
C GLU A 20 -3.47 31.95 -28.20
N SER A 21 -4.75 31.62 -28.39
CA SER A 21 -5.57 31.00 -27.34
C SER A 21 -5.01 29.64 -26.92
N LEU A 22 -4.64 28.79 -27.88
CA LEU A 22 -4.08 27.47 -27.59
C LEU A 22 -2.75 27.57 -26.83
N ALA A 23 -1.90 28.53 -27.18
CA ALA A 23 -0.66 28.78 -26.46
C ALA A 23 -0.92 29.23 -25.01
N GLY A 24 -1.89 30.13 -24.80
CA GLY A 24 -2.31 30.54 -23.46
C GLY A 24 -2.90 29.40 -22.63
N ASP A 25 -3.73 28.56 -23.24
CA ASP A 25 -4.30 27.37 -22.59
C ASP A 25 -3.18 26.36 -22.22
N LEU A 26 -2.20 26.18 -23.10
CA LEU A 26 -1.03 25.34 -22.81
C LEU A 26 -0.19 25.88 -21.66
N ASP A 27 0.00 27.20 -21.55
CA ASP A 27 0.74 27.81 -20.45
C ASP A 27 0.02 27.61 -19.10
N ILE A 28 -1.31 27.72 -19.10
CA ILE A 28 -2.12 27.45 -17.90
C ILE A 28 -2.00 25.98 -17.51
N ILE A 29 -2.20 25.05 -18.45
CA ILE A 29 -2.10 23.62 -18.20
C ILE A 29 -0.69 23.25 -17.72
N LEU A 30 0.35 23.82 -18.32
CA LEU A 30 1.73 23.56 -17.92
C LEU A 30 2.00 24.08 -16.51
N SER A 31 1.44 25.24 -16.16
CA SER A 31 1.51 25.77 -14.80
C SER A 31 0.79 24.87 -13.79
N GLU A 32 -0.42 24.40 -14.11
CA GLU A 32 -1.19 23.50 -13.26
C GLU A 32 -0.50 22.14 -13.08
N ILE A 33 0.03 21.56 -14.16
CA ILE A 33 0.78 20.29 -14.11
C ILE A 33 2.02 20.47 -13.26
N ASN A 34 2.76 21.58 -13.42
CA ASN A 34 3.96 21.83 -12.64
C ASN A 34 3.61 21.98 -11.15
N GLN A 35 2.53 22.68 -10.82
CA GLN A 35 2.06 22.83 -9.45
C GLN A 35 1.60 21.50 -8.85
N ALA A 36 0.86 20.68 -9.60
CA ALA A 36 0.45 19.35 -9.19
C ALA A 36 1.66 18.42 -8.99
N THR A 37 2.67 18.54 -9.86
CA THR A 37 3.92 17.79 -9.77
C THR A 37 4.70 18.16 -8.51
N GLU A 38 4.88 19.46 -8.23
CA GLU A 38 5.55 19.93 -7.02
C GLU A 38 4.85 19.41 -5.76
N ARG A 39 3.51 19.47 -5.73
CA ARG A 39 2.73 18.92 -4.63
C ARG A 39 2.93 17.42 -4.46
N ASN A 40 2.93 16.68 -5.57
CA ASN A 40 3.14 15.23 -5.53
C ASN A 40 4.54 14.89 -5.05
N ILE A 41 5.57 15.65 -5.45
CA ILE A 41 6.94 15.50 -4.95
C ILE A 41 6.96 15.68 -3.42
N LEU A 42 6.36 16.75 -2.89
CA LEU A 42 6.31 16.98 -1.44
C LEU A 42 5.64 15.83 -0.69
N VAL A 43 4.53 15.30 -1.19
CA VAL A 43 3.85 14.15 -0.57
C VAL A 43 4.73 12.90 -0.60
N ILE A 44 5.45 12.67 -1.70
CA ILE A 44 6.38 11.53 -1.82
C ILE A 44 7.55 11.69 -0.87
N GLU A 45 8.13 12.88 -0.76
CA GLU A 45 9.22 13.19 0.17
C GLU A 45 8.82 12.96 1.63
N ASP A 46 7.64 13.44 2.03
CA ASP A 46 7.09 13.20 3.36
C ASP A 46 6.92 11.70 3.65
N LYS A 47 6.45 10.93 2.66
CA LYS A 47 6.27 9.47 2.78
C LYS A 47 7.59 8.72 2.86
N ILE A 48 8.60 9.13 2.10
CA ILE A 48 9.95 8.56 2.18
C ILE A 48 10.50 8.77 3.59
N LYS A 49 10.37 9.98 4.13
CA LYS A 49 10.82 10.31 5.49
C LYS A 49 10.11 9.48 6.57
N GLU A 50 8.80 9.31 6.46
CA GLU A 50 8.03 8.46 7.36
C GLU A 50 8.51 6.99 7.31
N LEU A 51 8.80 6.47 6.11
CA LEU A 51 9.34 5.11 5.95
C LEU A 51 10.75 4.98 6.52
N GLU A 52 11.61 5.98 6.34
CA GLU A 52 12.94 6.01 6.96
C GLU A 52 12.87 5.96 8.49
N ASP A 53 11.93 6.71 9.10
CA ASP A 53 11.71 6.70 10.55
C ASP A 53 11.25 5.31 11.03
N ILE A 54 10.32 4.67 10.31
CA ILE A 54 9.85 3.31 10.61
C ILE A 54 11.00 2.29 10.50
N ILE A 55 11.82 2.41 9.46
CA ILE A 55 13.00 1.55 9.26
C ILE A 55 13.99 1.74 10.41
N SER A 56 14.28 2.98 10.82
CA SER A 56 15.18 3.27 11.95
C SER A 56 14.68 2.63 13.26
N ILE A 57 13.37 2.68 13.49
CA ILE A 57 12.75 2.03 14.66
C ILE A 57 12.89 0.50 14.57
N ALA A 58 12.62 -0.08 13.39
CA ALA A 58 12.76 -1.50 13.16
C ALA A 58 14.20 -1.98 13.36
N GLU A 59 15.18 -1.24 12.84
CA GLU A 59 16.61 -1.52 13.02
C GLU A 59 17.01 -1.49 14.50
N LYS A 60 16.63 -0.45 15.25
CA LYS A 60 16.87 -0.38 16.70
C LYS A 60 16.31 -1.60 17.41
N ARG A 61 15.09 -2.01 17.06
CA ARG A 61 14.44 -3.19 17.64
C ARG A 61 15.18 -4.48 17.28
N ILE A 62 15.60 -4.65 16.03
CA ILE A 62 16.41 -5.80 15.59
C ILE A 62 17.74 -5.84 16.35
N THR A 63 18.41 -4.71 16.53
CA THR A 63 19.65 -4.64 17.30
C THR A 63 19.44 -5.05 18.75
N LEU A 64 18.36 -4.61 19.40
CA LEU A 64 18.04 -5.02 20.77
C LEU A 64 17.74 -6.52 20.86
N LEU A 65 16.95 -7.06 19.92
CA LEU A 65 16.65 -8.49 19.86
C LEU A 65 17.92 -9.32 19.67
N LYS A 66 18.78 -8.96 18.71
CA LYS A 66 20.08 -9.62 18.50
C LYS A 66 20.95 -9.61 19.78
N LYS A 67 20.96 -8.52 20.54
CA LYS A 67 21.71 -8.45 21.81
C LYS A 67 21.15 -9.38 22.88
N ILE A 68 19.81 -9.51 22.96
CA ILE A 68 19.16 -10.43 23.89
C ILE A 68 19.44 -11.88 23.50
N ASP A 69 19.32 -12.23 22.23
CA ASP A 69 19.60 -13.59 21.73
C ASP A 69 21.05 -14.03 22.02
N VAL A 70 22.03 -13.13 21.81
CA VAL A 70 23.43 -13.40 22.16
C VAL A 70 23.60 -13.58 23.67
N ALA A 71 22.99 -12.74 24.50
CA ALA A 71 23.06 -12.88 25.95
C ALA A 71 22.40 -14.17 26.47
N GLU A 72 21.35 -14.66 25.80
CA GLU A 72 20.71 -15.94 26.12
C GLU A 72 21.55 -17.14 25.71
N THR A 73 22.23 -17.09 24.56
CA THR A 73 23.14 -18.16 24.14
C THR A 73 24.36 -18.26 25.07
N GLU A 74 24.93 -17.13 25.50
CA GLU A 74 26.03 -17.10 26.49
C GLU A 74 25.61 -17.66 27.85
N LYS A 75 24.41 -17.33 28.34
CA LYS A 75 23.88 -17.89 29.60
C LYS A 75 23.62 -19.39 29.51
N LYS A 76 23.17 -19.90 28.36
CA LYS A 76 22.97 -21.34 28.14
C LYS A 76 24.31 -22.09 28.08
N GLN A 77 25.35 -21.51 27.48
CA GLN A 77 26.70 -22.09 27.43
C GLN A 77 27.39 -22.06 28.80
N ALA A 78 27.28 -20.97 29.57
CA ALA A 78 27.86 -20.87 30.90
C ALA A 78 27.20 -21.82 31.94
N LYS A 79 25.95 -22.22 31.71
CA LYS A 79 25.23 -23.17 32.56
C LYS A 79 25.57 -24.64 32.26
N GLN A 80 26.09 -24.94 31.06
CA GLN A 80 26.59 -26.26 30.69
C GLN A 80 28.03 -26.54 31.16
N LEU A 81 28.79 -25.50 31.56
CA LEU A 81 30.17 -25.63 32.07
C LEU A 81 30.28 -25.67 33.61
N LYS A 82 29.16 -25.75 34.34
CA LYS A 82 29.14 -25.79 35.82
C LYS A 82 28.29 -26.95 36.37
N THR A 83 28.61 -28.17 35.98
CA THR A 83 28.32 -29.36 36.80
C THR A 83 29.66 -29.98 37.19
N PRO A 84 30.09 -29.89 38.45
CA PRO A 84 31.14 -30.76 38.97
C PRO A 84 30.51 -32.13 39.30
N VAL A 85 31.36 -33.18 39.40
CA VAL A 85 31.10 -34.60 39.75
C VAL A 85 31.06 -35.50 38.51
N ALA A 86 31.82 -36.61 38.35
CA ALA A 86 33.03 -37.18 38.93
C ALA A 86 33.44 -38.35 37.97
N PRO A 87 34.66 -38.90 38.02
CA PRO A 87 35.09 -39.99 37.12
C PRO A 87 34.52 -41.35 37.53
N ILE A 88 34.20 -42.24 36.56
CA ILE A 88 34.49 -43.70 36.52
C ILE A 88 33.53 -44.48 35.58
N GLU A 89 34.15 -45.02 34.52
CA GLU A 89 34.10 -46.39 33.94
C GLU A 89 32.82 -47.09 33.39
N ASN A 90 32.96 -47.42 32.09
CA ASN A 90 32.80 -48.72 31.40
C ASN A 90 31.38 -49.34 31.22
N MET A 91 30.93 -49.50 29.97
CA MET A 91 31.15 -50.70 29.12
C MET A 91 30.25 -50.69 27.86
N SER A 92 30.88 -50.99 26.70
CA SER A 92 30.44 -51.84 25.58
C SER A 92 28.97 -51.77 25.11
N THR A 93 28.66 -51.31 23.90
CA THR A 93 28.71 -52.07 22.63
C THR A 93 28.36 -51.03 21.55
N GLY A 94 29.12 -50.82 20.47
CA GLY A 94 29.41 -51.80 19.43
C GLY A 94 28.53 -51.51 18.21
N GLU A 95 28.83 -50.44 17.45
CA GLU A 95 28.51 -50.39 16.02
C GLU A 95 29.42 -49.38 15.30
N GLN A 96 30.11 -49.89 14.28
CA GLN A 96 31.13 -49.20 13.52
C GLN A 96 30.50 -48.40 12.36
N LEU A 97 31.03 -47.19 12.18
CA LEU A 97 31.40 -46.54 10.92
C LEU A 97 30.40 -46.59 9.75
N ASN A 98 29.97 -45.40 9.32
CA ASN A 98 30.29 -44.97 7.96
C ASN A 98 30.49 -43.45 7.91
N LEU A 99 31.73 -43.08 7.57
CA LEU A 99 32.12 -41.77 7.07
C LEU A 99 31.91 -41.83 5.55
N ASP A 100 30.95 -41.07 5.02
CA ASP A 100 30.94 -40.73 3.61
C ASP A 100 30.90 -39.20 3.50
N ILE A 101 32.04 -38.65 3.07
CA ILE A 101 32.11 -37.34 2.43
C ILE A 101 32.17 -37.64 0.93
N PRO A 102 31.28 -37.04 0.15
CA PRO A 102 31.76 -36.29 -1.02
C PRO A 102 31.06 -34.93 -1.04
N GLU A 103 31.81 -33.83 -1.05
CA GLU A 103 32.51 -33.27 -2.21
C GLU A 103 31.68 -32.10 -2.77
N LYS A 104 32.44 -31.08 -3.14
CA LYS A 104 32.02 -29.74 -3.50
C LYS A 104 31.66 -29.75 -4.99
N SER A 105 30.49 -29.27 -5.38
CA SER A 105 30.28 -28.74 -6.72
C SER A 105 29.35 -27.53 -6.67
N GLU A 106 29.89 -26.43 -7.18
CA GLU A 106 29.21 -25.18 -7.48
C GLU A 106 28.30 -25.34 -8.71
N GLU A 107 27.43 -24.35 -8.89
CA GLU A 107 26.62 -24.03 -10.08
C GLU A 107 25.31 -24.83 -10.29
N ASP A 108 24.19 -24.26 -9.83
CA ASP A 108 23.19 -23.71 -10.75
C ASP A 108 22.22 -22.73 -10.06
N SER A 109 21.69 -21.82 -10.89
CA SER A 109 20.98 -20.57 -10.57
C SER A 109 19.50 -20.77 -10.11
N PRO A 110 18.67 -19.71 -9.92
CA PRO A 110 17.88 -19.51 -8.71
C PRO A 110 16.37 -19.71 -8.97
N ALA A 111 15.57 -19.56 -7.91
CA ALA A 111 14.12 -19.58 -7.94
C ALA A 111 13.50 -20.98 -8.07
N GLU A 112 13.22 -21.56 -6.91
CA GLU A 112 11.89 -22.05 -6.52
C GLU A 112 12.04 -22.79 -5.20
N LEU A 113 11.12 -22.55 -4.26
CA LEU A 113 10.86 -23.26 -2.99
C LEU A 113 10.89 -22.35 -1.76
N THR A 114 9.96 -21.38 -1.68
CA THR A 114 9.59 -20.81 -0.37
C THR A 114 8.13 -20.37 -0.29
N TYR A 115 7.20 -21.15 -0.85
CA TYR A 115 5.75 -20.87 -0.65
C TYR A 115 5.06 -21.72 0.43
N ASN A 116 5.77 -22.59 1.15
CA ASN A 116 5.12 -23.50 2.11
C ASN A 116 5.55 -23.36 3.58
N HIS A 117 6.21 -22.26 3.98
CA HIS A 117 6.70 -22.11 5.37
C HIS A 117 6.12 -20.95 6.20
N LEU A 118 5.07 -20.27 5.73
CA LEU A 118 4.45 -19.16 6.48
C LEU A 118 3.23 -19.54 7.33
N ASN A 119 2.74 -20.79 7.25
CA ASN A 119 1.51 -21.18 7.95
C ASN A 119 1.71 -21.93 9.29
N LYS A 120 2.93 -21.96 9.84
CA LYS A 120 3.25 -22.75 11.05
C LYS A 120 3.65 -21.95 12.29
N LEU A 121 3.39 -20.64 12.33
CA LEU A 121 3.70 -19.77 13.48
C LEU A 121 2.47 -19.12 14.16
N ASN A 122 1.24 -19.43 13.73
CA ASN A 122 0.04 -18.74 14.23
C ASN A 122 -0.69 -19.45 15.39
N THR A 123 -0.06 -20.36 16.12
CA THR A 123 -0.72 -21.12 17.20
C THR A 123 -0.18 -20.90 18.61
N MET A 124 0.69 -19.91 18.85
CA MET A 124 1.08 -19.54 20.22
C MET A 124 1.39 -18.06 20.38
N SER A 125 0.37 -17.23 20.65
CA SER A 125 0.57 -16.04 21.49
C SER A 125 -0.77 -15.45 21.96
N GLY A 126 -1.39 -16.11 22.94
CA GLY A 126 -2.45 -15.51 23.74
C GLY A 126 -1.86 -14.69 24.88
N MET A 127 -1.34 -13.48 24.62
CA MET A 127 -1.15 -12.44 25.64
C MET A 127 -0.63 -11.11 25.04
N VAL A 128 -1.44 -10.43 24.23
CA VAL A 128 -1.25 -8.98 24.03
C VAL A 128 -2.64 -8.36 23.94
N THR A 129 -2.91 -7.45 24.88
CA THR A 129 -4.09 -6.58 24.91
C THR A 129 -4.34 -5.94 23.54
N PRO A 130 -5.58 -5.93 23.02
CA PRO A 130 -5.87 -5.31 21.74
C PRO A 130 -5.78 -3.79 21.89
N LEU A 131 -4.65 -3.22 21.46
CA LEU A 131 -4.62 -1.85 20.97
C LEU A 131 -5.57 -1.81 19.78
N LYS A 132 -6.62 -1.00 19.92
CA LYS A 132 -7.69 -0.77 18.97
C LYS A 132 -7.13 -0.22 17.65
N VAL A 133 -6.70 -1.13 16.78
CA VAL A 133 -6.63 -0.89 15.35
C VAL A 133 -8.08 -0.75 14.88
N PRO A 134 -8.48 0.30 14.15
CA PRO A 134 -9.77 0.32 13.50
C PRO A 134 -9.79 -0.81 12.47
N GLU A 135 -10.35 -1.92 12.91
CA GLU A 135 -10.86 -3.00 12.09
C GLU A 135 -11.84 -2.35 11.10
N LYS A 136 -11.38 -2.15 9.86
CA LYS A 136 -12.22 -1.67 8.78
C LYS A 136 -13.16 -2.82 8.43
N ASN A 137 -14.23 -2.93 9.21
CA ASN A 137 -15.34 -3.83 8.96
C ASN A 137 -15.87 -3.51 7.56
N ASP A 138 -16.04 -4.52 6.71
CA ASP A 138 -16.64 -4.37 5.38
C ASP A 138 -18.07 -3.79 5.42
N THR A 139 -18.68 -3.70 6.61
CA THR A 139 -19.94 -3.00 6.86
C THR A 139 -19.80 -1.48 6.79
N ASP A 140 -18.65 -0.91 7.20
CA ASP A 140 -18.43 0.54 7.25
C ASP A 140 -18.31 1.13 5.83
N SER A 141 -17.73 0.38 4.89
CA SER A 141 -17.66 0.82 3.49
C SER A 141 -19.04 0.88 2.82
N LYS A 142 -19.99 0.04 3.26
CA LYS A 142 -21.36 0.05 2.73
C LYS A 142 -22.13 1.26 3.27
N ASP A 143 -22.01 1.53 4.57
CA ASP A 143 -22.64 2.68 5.22
C ASP A 143 -22.09 4.01 4.65
N MET A 144 -20.78 4.10 4.41
CA MET A 144 -20.16 5.26 3.77
C MET A 144 -20.69 5.50 2.35
N LYS A 145 -20.84 4.45 1.53
CA LYS A 145 -21.40 4.56 0.18
C LYS A 145 -22.84 5.07 0.21
N GLU A 146 -23.67 4.51 1.09
CA GLU A 146 -25.06 4.93 1.25
C GLU A 146 -25.16 6.39 1.74
N GLN A 147 -24.27 6.80 2.65
CA GLN A 147 -24.17 8.18 3.12
C GLN A 147 -23.82 9.14 1.98
N ILE A 148 -22.81 8.83 1.16
CA ILE A 148 -22.40 9.63 0.00
C ILE A 148 -23.56 9.77 -0.99
N ILE A 149 -24.26 8.67 -1.28
CA ILE A 149 -25.41 8.66 -2.19
C ILE A 149 -26.56 9.51 -1.64
N SER A 150 -26.84 9.43 -0.34
CA SER A 150 -27.92 10.23 0.28
C SER A 150 -27.64 11.73 0.23
N LEU A 151 -26.40 12.15 0.48
CA LEU A 151 -25.97 13.54 0.41
C LEU A 151 -26.01 14.06 -1.04
N TYR A 152 -25.62 13.23 -2.01
CA TYR A 152 -25.71 13.56 -3.43
C TYR A 152 -27.16 13.72 -3.90
N ARG A 153 -28.08 12.83 -3.46
CA ARG A 153 -29.52 12.96 -3.73
C ARG A 153 -30.12 14.24 -3.15
N ASN A 154 -29.54 14.77 -2.08
CA ASN A 154 -29.92 16.06 -1.49
C ASN A 154 -29.35 17.26 -2.25
N GLY A 155 -28.65 17.05 -3.37
CA GLY A 155 -28.07 18.11 -4.21
C GLY A 155 -26.81 18.75 -3.64
N ILE A 156 -26.13 18.08 -2.71
CA ILE A 156 -24.89 18.58 -2.11
C ILE A 156 -23.73 18.37 -3.09
N ASP A 157 -22.87 19.39 -3.22
CA ASP A 157 -21.71 19.34 -4.10
C ASP A 157 -20.71 18.23 -3.68
N PRO A 158 -20.14 17.45 -4.63
CA PRO A 158 -19.19 16.38 -4.33
C PRO A 158 -17.98 16.82 -3.51
N THR A 159 -17.55 18.07 -3.63
CA THR A 159 -16.44 18.63 -2.85
C THR A 159 -16.79 18.74 -1.37
N ILE A 160 -18.04 19.14 -1.08
CA ILE A 160 -18.55 19.26 0.30
C ILE A 160 -18.79 17.87 0.89
N ILE A 161 -19.28 16.93 0.08
CA ILE A 161 -19.45 15.53 0.50
C ILE A 161 -18.11 14.92 0.88
N ALA A 162 -17.07 15.11 0.06
CA ALA A 162 -15.71 14.66 0.34
C ALA A 162 -15.18 15.20 1.67
N ALA A 163 -15.37 16.50 1.93
CA ALA A 163 -14.97 17.13 3.19
C ALA A 163 -15.72 16.58 4.41
N ASN A 164 -17.02 16.28 4.28
CA ASN A 164 -17.85 15.76 5.36
C ASN A 164 -17.59 14.29 5.67
N VAL A 165 -17.33 13.47 4.65
CA VAL A 165 -17.11 12.02 4.78
C VAL A 165 -15.64 11.70 5.04
N GLY A 166 -14.73 12.64 4.77
CA GLY A 166 -13.29 12.49 5.00
C GLY A 166 -12.59 11.62 3.95
N ILE A 167 -13.13 11.58 2.73
CA ILE A 167 -12.60 10.80 1.60
C ILE A 167 -12.21 11.71 0.44
N ASN A 168 -11.44 11.19 -0.52
CA ASN A 168 -11.00 11.97 -1.66
C ASN A 168 -12.19 12.31 -2.58
N ARG A 169 -12.21 13.51 -3.16
CA ARG A 169 -13.21 13.94 -4.15
C ARG A 169 -13.33 12.94 -5.31
N GLY A 170 -12.20 12.41 -5.80
CA GLY A 170 -12.22 11.42 -6.89
C GLY A 170 -12.94 10.12 -6.51
N GLU A 171 -12.84 9.68 -5.26
CA GLU A 171 -13.54 8.49 -4.76
C GLU A 171 -15.05 8.76 -4.63
N VAL A 172 -15.43 9.95 -4.19
CA VAL A 172 -16.84 10.40 -4.17
C VAL A 172 -17.43 10.41 -5.58
N GLU A 173 -16.74 11.03 -6.54
CA GLU A 173 -17.19 11.08 -7.95
C GLU A 173 -17.29 9.70 -8.58
N LEU A 174 -16.35 8.79 -8.26
CA LEU A 174 -16.38 7.41 -8.71
C LEU A 174 -17.60 6.67 -8.15
N ILE A 175 -17.89 6.80 -6.85
CA ILE A 175 -19.05 6.18 -6.21
C ILE A 175 -20.35 6.70 -6.82
N ILE A 176 -20.46 8.01 -7.06
CA ILE A 176 -21.62 8.63 -7.70
C ILE A 176 -21.80 8.09 -9.12
N SER A 177 -20.71 8.00 -9.90
CA SER A 177 -20.73 7.52 -11.29
C SER A 177 -21.18 6.05 -11.38
N LEU A 178 -20.71 5.21 -10.46
CA LEU A 178 -21.15 3.81 -10.37
C LEU A 178 -22.62 3.73 -9.97
N TYR A 179 -23.07 4.57 -9.04
CA TYR A 179 -24.46 4.61 -8.61
C TYR A 179 -25.43 5.05 -9.72
N THR A 180 -25.09 6.09 -10.50
CA THR A 180 -25.94 6.57 -11.61
C THR A 180 -25.99 5.56 -12.76
N GLN A 181 -24.88 4.87 -13.04
CA GLN A 181 -24.84 3.80 -14.04
C GLN A 181 -25.67 2.59 -13.63
N VAL A 182 -25.62 2.19 -12.35
CA VAL A 182 -26.40 1.06 -11.81
C VAL A 182 -27.89 1.39 -11.71
N SER A 183 -28.24 2.61 -11.27
CA SER A 183 -29.64 3.03 -11.09
C SER A 183 -30.33 3.32 -12.43
N GLY A 184 -29.60 3.84 -13.42
CA GLY A 184 -30.12 4.09 -14.77
C GLY A 184 -30.55 2.84 -15.55
N GLY A 185 -30.32 1.64 -15.01
CA GLY A 185 -30.75 0.37 -15.58
C GLY A 185 -32.05 -0.21 -14.97
N GLN A 186 -32.62 0.36 -13.91
CA GLN A 186 -33.80 -0.19 -13.21
C GLN A 186 -35.10 0.60 -13.38
N ASP A 187 -35.07 1.84 -13.88
CA ASP A 187 -36.27 2.70 -13.95
C ASP A 187 -37.18 2.46 -15.18
N SER A 188 -36.96 1.37 -15.95
CA SER A 188 -37.69 1.10 -17.19
C SER A 188 -38.73 -0.03 -17.13
N TYR A 189 -39.05 -0.59 -15.96
CA TYR A 189 -40.05 -1.68 -15.85
C TYR A 189 -41.32 -1.39 -15.05
N ASP A 190 -41.42 -0.30 -14.29
CA ASP A 190 -42.63 -0.01 -13.50
C ASP A 190 -43.33 1.28 -13.98
N ARG A 191 -43.95 1.21 -15.15
CA ARG A 191 -45.14 2.01 -15.49
C ARG A 191 -46.09 1.16 -16.32
N GLU A 192 -46.94 0.41 -15.62
CA GLU A 192 -48.26 0.00 -16.12
C GLU A 192 -49.23 1.19 -16.13
#